data_AF-A0A1V9ZPG5-F1
#
_entry.id   AF-A0A1V9ZPG5-F1
#
_cell.length_a   1.000
_cell.length_b   1.000
_cell.length_c   1.000
_cell.angle_alpha   90.00
_cell.angle_beta   90.00
_cell.angle_gamma   90.00
#
_symmetry.space_group_name_H-M   'P 1'
#
loop_
_entity.id
_entity.type
_entity.pdbx_description
1 polymer ?
#
loop_
_entity_poly.entity_id
_entity_poly.type
_entity_poly.pdbx_seq_one_letter_code
_entity_poly.pdbx_strand_id
1 'polypeptide(L)'
;MLKRQTDLTSIKDHQEEWEKAVKEGISCLTQIANALQKGTFADGQSWGVLMDASALHDELRNKLEREAHHSQHRLVSLIDRLALLVAQMRHSCFYEALPIPEATWMKSEATTMISKYQYESYLQEIVAMYEQELFSKTLIAQDILDCPDYDTATMYIASWQMQPYVDKARQIEILKLLCIDANPKKLSASSTHKLVK
;
A
#
# COMPACT_ATOMS: atom_id res chain seq x y z
N MET A 1 -5.82 18.15 24.70
CA MET A 1 -4.37 17.84 24.66
C MET A 1 -4.03 17.48 23.22
N LEU A 2 -3.38 18.37 22.47
CA LEU A 2 -2.87 18.04 21.12
C LEU A 2 -1.72 17.05 21.29
N LYS A 3 -1.89 15.81 20.82
CA LYS A 3 -0.77 14.87 20.67
C LYS A 3 0.25 15.56 19.76
N ARG A 4 1.50 15.72 20.21
CA ARG A 4 2.59 16.16 19.34
C ARG A 4 2.71 15.11 18.22
N GLN A 5 2.37 15.48 16.99
CA GLN A 5 2.69 14.69 15.81
C GLN A 5 4.20 14.65 15.68
N THR A 6 4.78 13.46 15.85
CA THR A 6 6.16 13.15 15.47
C THR A 6 6.15 12.49 14.09
N ASP A 7 7.26 12.56 13.35
CA ASP A 7 7.40 11.93 12.03
C ASP A 7 7.00 10.45 12.06
N LEU A 8 7.33 9.74 13.16
CA LEU A 8 6.95 8.35 13.41
C LEU A 8 5.44 8.13 13.57
N THR A 9 4.72 9.05 14.21
CA THR A 9 3.26 8.96 14.32
C THR A 9 2.59 9.24 12.98
N SER A 10 3.08 10.24 12.24
CA SER A 10 2.64 10.53 10.88
C SER A 10 2.81 9.30 9.99
N ILE A 11 4.01 8.71 9.96
CA ILE A 11 4.28 7.52 9.14
C ILE A 11 3.34 6.38 9.51
N LYS A 12 3.10 6.10 10.80
CA LYS A 12 2.15 5.05 11.20
C LYS A 12 0.73 5.31 10.70
N ASP A 13 0.24 6.54 10.79
CA ASP A 13 -1.09 6.89 10.28
C ASP A 13 -1.18 6.64 8.76
N HIS A 14 -0.14 6.99 8.00
CA HIS A 14 -0.07 6.71 6.56
C HIS A 14 0.01 5.21 6.24
N GLN A 15 0.64 4.40 7.12
CA GLN A 15 0.69 2.94 6.98
C GLN A 15 -0.68 2.29 7.16
N GLU A 16 -1.46 2.74 8.15
CA GLU A 16 -2.82 2.24 8.36
C GLU A 16 -3.72 2.56 7.16
N GLU A 17 -3.62 3.78 6.63
CA GLU A 17 -4.37 4.20 5.46
C GLU A 17 -3.94 3.46 4.18
N TRP A 18 -2.64 3.15 4.05
CA TRP A 18 -2.12 2.27 3.00
C TRP A 18 -2.77 0.89 3.04
N GLU A 19 -2.78 0.24 4.20
CA GLU A 19 -3.37 -1.09 4.37
C GLU A 19 -4.87 -1.11 4.03
N LYS A 20 -5.59 -0.03 4.36
CA LYS A 20 -6.99 0.14 3.98
C LYS A 20 -7.17 0.25 2.46
N ALA A 21 -6.39 1.11 1.81
CA ALA A 21 -6.44 1.27 0.36
C ALA A 21 -6.06 -0.03 -0.39
N VAL A 22 -5.09 -0.79 0.13
CA VAL A 22 -4.72 -2.10 -0.43
C VAL A 22 -5.89 -3.10 -0.36
N LYS A 23 -6.65 -3.13 0.74
CA LYS A 23 -7.86 -3.96 0.87
C LYS A 23 -8.96 -3.55 -0.10
N GLU A 24 -9.15 -2.24 -0.31
CA GLU A 24 -10.07 -1.72 -1.32
C GLU A 24 -9.66 -2.16 -2.74
N GLY A 25 -8.35 -2.17 -3.03
CA GLY A 25 -7.80 -2.67 -4.29
C GLY A 25 -8.11 -4.13 -4.57
N ILE A 26 -8.03 -4.99 -3.54
CA ILE A 26 -8.43 -6.41 -3.65
C ILE A 26 -9.88 -6.52 -4.10
N SER A 27 -10.78 -5.72 -3.51
CA SER A 27 -12.20 -5.73 -3.91
C SER A 27 -12.40 -5.31 -5.37
N CYS A 28 -11.63 -4.35 -5.88
CA CYS A 28 -11.73 -3.91 -7.27
C CYS A 28 -11.23 -5.01 -8.22
N LEU A 29 -10.08 -5.62 -7.92
CA LEU A 29 -9.53 -6.72 -8.72
C LEU A 29 -10.47 -7.94 -8.76
N THR A 30 -11.08 -8.30 -7.62
CA THR A 30 -12.07 -9.39 -7.57
C THR A 30 -13.30 -9.08 -8.43
N GLN A 31 -13.76 -7.83 -8.47
CA GLN A 31 -14.88 -7.44 -9.35
C GLN A 31 -14.50 -7.61 -10.82
N ILE A 32 -13.30 -7.21 -11.22
CA ILE A 32 -12.80 -7.39 -12.59
C ILE A 32 -12.71 -8.88 -12.94
N ALA A 33 -12.09 -9.69 -12.07
CA ALA A 33 -11.99 -11.13 -12.30
C ALA A 33 -13.37 -11.79 -12.43
N ASN A 34 -14.33 -11.44 -11.58
CA ASN A 34 -15.71 -11.96 -11.67
C ASN A 34 -16.41 -11.53 -12.97
N ALA A 35 -16.17 -10.31 -13.46
CA ALA A 35 -16.71 -9.85 -14.73
C ALA A 35 -16.13 -10.65 -15.91
N LEU A 36 -14.81 -10.89 -15.90
CA LEU A 36 -14.12 -11.74 -16.89
C LEU A 36 -14.67 -13.18 -16.87
N GLN A 37 -14.83 -13.76 -15.67
CA GLN A 37 -15.38 -15.10 -15.49
C GLN A 37 -16.81 -15.20 -16.02
N LYS A 38 -17.66 -14.21 -15.77
CA LYS A 38 -19.03 -14.18 -16.31
C LYS A 38 -19.03 -13.97 -17.81
N GLY A 39 -18.04 -13.26 -18.35
CA GLY A 39 -17.86 -13.03 -19.78
C GLY A 39 -17.67 -14.35 -20.53
N THR A 40 -16.83 -15.25 -20.01
CA THR A 40 -16.62 -16.57 -20.64
C THR A 40 -17.89 -17.43 -20.65
N PHE A 41 -18.76 -17.28 -19.65
CA PHE A 41 -20.07 -17.94 -19.66
C PHE A 41 -21.10 -17.24 -20.57
N ALA A 42 -20.91 -15.98 -20.92
CA ALA A 42 -21.81 -15.23 -21.81
C ALA A 42 -21.65 -15.63 -23.30
N ASP A 43 -20.58 -16.34 -23.66
CA ASP A 43 -20.28 -16.78 -25.04
C ASP A 43 -21.18 -17.94 -25.55
N GLY A 44 -22.33 -18.16 -24.92
CA GLY A 44 -23.43 -18.97 -25.47
C GLY A 44 -23.32 -20.49 -25.26
N GLN A 45 -22.12 -21.08 -25.19
CA GLN A 45 -21.94 -22.54 -25.05
C GLN A 45 -22.66 -23.15 -23.84
N SER A 46 -22.78 -22.41 -22.75
CA SER A 46 -23.48 -22.81 -21.53
C SER A 46 -25.00 -22.58 -21.53
N TRP A 47 -25.56 -21.91 -22.55
CA TRP A 47 -26.95 -21.42 -22.53
C TRP A 47 -27.97 -22.36 -23.20
N GLY A 48 -27.52 -23.41 -23.89
CA GLY A 48 -28.40 -24.42 -24.49
C GLY A 48 -29.41 -23.82 -25.46
N VAL A 49 -30.71 -23.86 -25.10
CA VAL A 49 -31.84 -23.39 -25.93
C VAL A 49 -31.81 -21.87 -26.18
N LEU A 50 -31.06 -21.10 -25.38
CA LEU A 50 -30.92 -19.64 -25.54
C LEU A 50 -29.74 -19.23 -26.43
N MET A 51 -29.03 -20.17 -27.06
CA MET A 51 -27.92 -19.91 -28.00
C MET A 51 -28.25 -18.86 -29.07
N ASP A 52 -29.47 -18.87 -29.59
CA ASP A 52 -29.91 -17.97 -30.67
C ASP A 52 -30.23 -16.55 -30.20
N ALA A 53 -30.19 -16.29 -28.88
CA ALA A 53 -30.47 -14.99 -28.27
C ALA A 53 -29.26 -14.03 -28.31
N SER A 54 -28.67 -13.86 -29.50
CA SER A 54 -27.48 -13.02 -29.75
C SER A 54 -27.55 -11.62 -29.12
N ALA A 55 -28.69 -10.93 -29.27
CA ALA A 55 -28.89 -9.61 -28.69
C ALA A 55 -28.78 -9.59 -27.15
N LEU A 56 -29.26 -10.63 -26.47
CA LEU A 56 -29.15 -10.74 -25.01
C LEU A 56 -27.72 -11.05 -24.58
N HIS A 57 -26.99 -11.87 -25.36
CA HIS A 57 -25.57 -12.15 -25.10
C HIS A 57 -24.72 -10.90 -25.27
N ASP A 58 -24.97 -10.11 -26.32
CA ASP A 58 -24.27 -8.85 -26.56
C ASP A 58 -24.58 -7.81 -25.46
N GLU A 59 -25.84 -7.73 -25.01
CA GLU A 59 -26.20 -6.83 -23.90
C GLU A 59 -25.50 -7.23 -22.59
N LEU A 60 -25.47 -8.53 -22.28
CA LEU A 60 -24.76 -9.06 -21.11
C LEU A 60 -23.25 -8.77 -21.20
N ARG A 61 -22.62 -9.02 -22.35
CA ARG A 61 -21.19 -8.75 -22.56
C ARG A 61 -20.88 -7.27 -22.34
N ASN A 62 -21.62 -6.38 -23.01
CA ASN A 62 -21.45 -4.94 -22.87
C ASN A 62 -21.64 -4.46 -21.42
N LYS A 63 -22.49 -5.12 -20.63
CA LYS A 63 -22.68 -4.80 -19.22
C LYS A 63 -21.49 -5.25 -18.36
N LEU A 64 -20.95 -6.45 -18.63
CA LEU A 64 -19.78 -6.98 -17.92
C LEU A 64 -18.51 -6.18 -18.24
N GLU A 65 -18.32 -5.78 -19.50
CA GLU A 65 -17.23 -4.89 -19.90
C GLU A 65 -17.32 -3.54 -19.17
N ARG A 66 -18.51 -2.94 -19.11
CA ARG A 66 -18.74 -1.70 -18.35
C ARG A 66 -18.43 -1.85 -16.86
N GLU A 67 -18.79 -2.99 -16.25
CA GLU A 67 -18.46 -3.28 -14.85
C GLU A 67 -16.94 -3.39 -14.65
N ALA A 68 -16.25 -4.12 -15.52
CA ALA A 68 -14.79 -4.28 -15.47
C ALA A 68 -14.07 -2.93 -15.62
N HIS A 69 -14.44 -2.12 -16.63
CA HIS A 69 -13.88 -0.78 -16.82
C HIS A 69 -14.17 0.16 -15.64
N HIS A 70 -15.38 0.12 -15.07
CA HIS A 70 -15.69 0.91 -13.89
C HIS A 70 -14.81 0.54 -12.69
N SER A 71 -14.61 -0.76 -12.44
CA SER A 71 -13.72 -1.24 -11.39
C SER A 71 -12.25 -0.93 -11.68
N GLN A 72 -11.81 -0.92 -12.94
CA GLN A 72 -10.47 -0.47 -13.33
C GLN A 72 -10.28 1.02 -13.04
N HIS A 73 -11.22 1.89 -13.40
CA HIS A 73 -11.12 3.31 -13.08
C HIS A 73 -11.01 3.56 -11.57
N ARG A 74 -11.78 2.80 -10.77
CA ARG A 74 -11.64 2.84 -9.31
C ARG A 74 -10.26 2.38 -8.84
N LEU A 75 -9.72 1.33 -9.46
CA LEU A 75 -8.37 0.85 -9.16
C LEU A 75 -7.29 1.89 -9.50
N VAL A 76 -7.41 2.61 -10.62
CA VAL A 76 -6.50 3.71 -10.98
C VAL A 76 -6.57 4.84 -9.94
N SER A 77 -7.77 5.24 -9.54
CA SER A 77 -7.93 6.23 -8.45
C SER A 77 -7.34 5.76 -7.12
N LEU A 78 -7.36 4.46 -6.84
CA LEU A 78 -6.67 3.89 -5.67
C LEU A 78 -5.14 3.96 -5.82
N ILE A 79 -4.59 3.72 -7.01
CA ILE A 79 -3.16 3.92 -7.28
C ILE A 79 -2.76 5.38 -7.05
N ASP A 80 -3.54 6.35 -7.55
CA ASP A 80 -3.28 7.78 -7.33
C ASP A 80 -3.29 8.13 -5.83
N ARG A 81 -4.22 7.56 -5.07
CA ARG A 81 -4.28 7.72 -3.61
C ARG A 81 -3.06 7.10 -2.91
N LEU A 82 -2.63 5.91 -3.31
CA LEU A 82 -1.43 5.27 -2.78
C LEU A 82 -0.17 6.10 -3.11
N ALA A 83 -0.09 6.67 -4.32
CA ALA A 83 0.98 7.58 -4.71
C ALA A 83 1.02 8.85 -3.86
N LEU A 84 -0.14 9.42 -3.53
CA LEU A 84 -0.23 10.56 -2.62
C LEU A 84 0.28 10.21 -1.21
N LEU A 85 -0.08 9.03 -0.68
CA LEU A 85 0.42 8.57 0.63
C LEU A 85 1.94 8.45 0.63
N VAL A 86 2.53 7.87 -0.42
CA VAL A 86 3.99 7.77 -0.57
C VAL A 86 4.64 9.15 -0.65
N ALA A 87 4.05 10.09 -1.39
CA ALA A 87 4.55 11.46 -1.46
C ALA A 87 4.52 12.16 -0.08
N GLN A 88 3.47 11.93 0.72
CA GLN A 88 3.37 12.46 2.09
C GLN A 88 4.40 11.80 3.02
N MET A 89 4.65 10.50 2.87
CA MET A 89 5.72 9.80 3.59
C MET A 89 7.10 10.36 3.23
N ARG A 90 7.39 10.59 1.94
CA ARG A 90 8.62 11.25 1.45
C ARG A 90 8.83 12.62 2.11
N HIS A 91 7.79 13.43 2.15
CA HIS A 91 7.84 14.76 2.77
C HIS A 91 8.16 14.69 4.27
N SER A 92 7.60 13.69 4.97
CA SER A 92 7.86 13.47 6.40
C SER A 92 9.29 13.01 6.70
N CYS A 93 10.05 12.53 5.70
CA CYS A 93 11.38 11.94 5.87
C CYS A 93 12.52 12.81 5.32
N PHE A 94 12.27 14.07 4.98
CA PHE A 94 13.23 14.95 4.26
C PHE A 94 13.82 14.29 3.00
N TYR A 95 13.05 13.41 2.34
CA TYR A 95 13.49 12.60 1.20
C TYR A 95 13.77 13.47 -0.05
N GLU A 96 13.13 14.64 -0.14
CA GLU A 96 13.42 15.68 -1.13
C GLU A 96 13.68 17.01 -0.41
N ALA A 97 14.85 17.60 -0.66
CA ALA A 97 15.16 18.98 -0.29
C ALA A 97 14.38 19.94 -1.20
N LEU A 98 13.07 20.03 -1.02
CA LEU A 98 12.30 21.16 -1.54
C LEU A 98 12.74 22.42 -0.79
N PRO A 99 13.05 23.53 -1.49
CA PRO A 99 13.40 24.79 -0.84
C PRO A 99 12.13 25.35 -0.21
N ILE A 100 11.88 25.01 1.05
CA ILE A 100 10.82 25.63 1.84
C ILE A 100 11.41 26.94 2.38
N PRO A 101 10.90 28.12 1.98
CA PRO A 101 11.16 29.33 2.73
C PRO A 101 10.40 29.19 4.06
N GLU A 102 11.13 29.36 5.16
CA GLU A 102 10.61 29.47 6.53
C GLU A 102 10.27 28.14 7.23
N ALA A 103 11.33 27.46 7.67
CA ALA A 103 11.54 27.23 9.10
C ALA A 103 10.38 26.62 9.93
N THR A 104 9.72 25.57 9.46
CA THR A 104 9.18 24.56 10.40
C THR A 104 10.31 23.58 10.69
N TRP A 105 11.21 23.97 11.58
CA TRP A 105 12.19 23.04 12.15
C TRP A 105 11.40 22.04 13.00
N MET A 106 10.84 20.99 12.37
CA MET A 106 10.39 19.82 13.10
C MET A 106 11.60 19.34 13.89
N LYS A 107 11.47 19.34 15.21
CA LYS A 107 12.54 18.93 16.11
C LYS A 107 12.86 17.49 15.78
N SER A 108 13.93 17.29 15.01
CA SER A 108 14.68 16.04 15.03
C SER A 108 14.95 15.79 16.51
N GLU A 109 14.23 14.85 17.10
CA GLU A 109 14.60 14.25 18.37
C GLU A 109 15.85 13.45 18.04
N ALA A 110 16.99 14.15 17.89
CA ALA A 110 18.29 13.55 17.74
C ALA A 110 18.57 12.85 19.06
N THR A 111 18.37 11.54 19.05
CA THR A 111 18.46 10.71 20.23
C THR A 111 19.91 10.30 20.45
N THR A 112 20.24 9.97 21.70
CA THR A 112 21.63 9.74 22.14
C THR A 112 22.31 8.51 21.54
N MET A 113 21.58 7.63 20.83
CA MET A 113 22.11 6.35 20.31
C MET A 113 22.29 6.28 18.79
N ILE A 114 21.52 7.03 18.00
CA ILE A 114 21.64 7.03 16.54
C ILE A 114 21.89 8.44 16.02
N SER A 115 22.81 8.55 15.07
CA SER A 115 23.08 9.83 14.41
C SER A 115 21.86 10.28 13.61
N LYS A 116 21.72 11.59 13.41
CA LYS A 116 20.69 12.17 12.54
C LYS A 116 20.67 11.52 11.15
N TYR A 117 21.84 11.24 10.58
CA TYR A 117 22.00 10.55 9.30
C TYR A 117 21.42 9.13 9.32
N GLN A 118 21.66 8.36 10.38
CA GLN A 118 21.09 7.02 10.53
C GLN A 118 19.57 7.05 10.69
N TYR A 119 19.06 8.01 11.46
CA TYR A 119 17.61 8.21 11.61
C TYR A 119 16.95 8.49 10.25
N GLU A 120 17.51 9.43 9.48
CA GLU A 120 17.02 9.76 8.14
C GLU A 120 17.12 8.55 7.20
N SER A 121 18.26 7.85 7.17
CA SER A 121 18.46 6.65 6.34
C SER A 121 17.41 5.56 6.62
N TYR A 122 17.06 5.33 7.89
CA TYR A 122 16.05 4.35 8.26
C TYR A 122 14.64 4.75 7.83
N LEU A 123 14.32 6.03 7.93
CA LEU A 123 13.05 6.56 7.43
C LEU A 123 12.96 6.45 5.90
N GLN A 124 14.04 6.78 5.19
CA GLN A 124 14.14 6.61 3.73
C GLN A 124 13.97 5.16 3.31
N GLU A 125 14.51 4.20 4.07
CA GLU A 125 14.33 2.76 3.82
C GLU A 125 12.85 2.35 3.93
N ILE A 126 12.12 2.88 4.92
CA ILE A 126 10.67 2.65 5.02
C ILE A 126 9.95 3.18 3.79
N VAL A 127 10.25 4.40 3.35
CA VAL A 127 9.60 5.00 2.18
C VAL A 127 9.89 4.20 0.90
N ALA A 128 11.14 3.80 0.69
CA ALA A 128 11.55 3.02 -0.48
C ALA A 128 10.79 1.68 -0.60
N MET A 129 10.51 1.04 0.54
CA MET A 129 9.68 -0.16 0.57
C MET A 129 8.25 0.09 0.03
N TYR A 130 7.62 1.21 0.41
CA TYR A 130 6.28 1.57 -0.09
C TYR A 130 6.29 2.02 -1.55
N GLU A 131 7.37 2.65 -2.03
CA GLU A 131 7.55 3.00 -3.43
C GLU A 131 7.62 1.78 -4.35
N GLN A 132 8.39 0.76 -3.93
CA GLN A 132 8.51 -0.48 -4.68
C GLN A 132 7.15 -1.23 -4.73
N GLU A 133 6.42 -1.23 -3.61
CA GLU A 133 5.08 -1.80 -3.57
C GLU A 133 4.11 -1.03 -4.47
N LEU A 134 4.14 0.32 -4.45
CA LEU A 134 3.34 1.18 -5.32
C LEU A 134 3.60 0.88 -6.80
N PHE A 135 4.88 0.79 -7.19
CA PHE A 135 5.28 0.50 -8.56
C PHE A 135 4.69 -0.84 -9.01
N SER A 136 4.84 -1.89 -8.20
CA SER A 136 4.32 -3.23 -8.51
C SER A 136 2.79 -3.23 -8.65
N LYS A 137 2.08 -2.52 -7.76
CA LYS A 137 0.62 -2.39 -7.82
C LYS A 137 0.14 -1.59 -9.03
N THR A 138 0.91 -0.59 -9.46
CA THR A 138 0.62 0.19 -10.66
C THR A 138 0.68 -0.68 -11.91
N LEU A 139 1.69 -1.56 -12.01
CA LEU A 139 1.78 -2.53 -13.12
C LEU A 139 0.57 -3.46 -13.15
N ILE A 140 0.16 -4.00 -12.00
CA ILE A 140 -1.06 -4.84 -11.93
C ILE A 140 -2.29 -4.07 -12.40
N ALA A 141 -2.45 -2.81 -11.97
CA ALA A 141 -3.60 -2.00 -12.34
C ALA A 141 -3.65 -1.65 -13.84
N GLN A 142 -2.49 -1.54 -14.48
CA GLN A 142 -2.37 -1.32 -15.92
C GLN A 142 -2.72 -2.59 -16.70
N ASP A 143 -2.23 -3.74 -16.28
CA ASP A 143 -2.35 -5.00 -17.04
C ASP A 143 -3.70 -5.72 -16.86
N ILE A 144 -4.44 -5.49 -15.76
CA ILE A 144 -5.57 -6.33 -15.36
C ILE A 144 -6.73 -6.41 -16.38
N LEU A 145 -6.93 -5.39 -17.22
CA LEU A 145 -7.97 -5.43 -18.26
C LEU A 145 -7.53 -6.14 -19.54
N ASP A 146 -6.23 -6.16 -19.83
CA ASP A 146 -5.68 -6.88 -20.98
C ASP A 146 -5.48 -8.38 -20.66
N CYS A 147 -5.96 -8.80 -19.50
CA CYS A 147 -5.90 -10.16 -19.00
C CYS A 147 -6.76 -11.10 -19.87
N PRO A 148 -6.17 -12.17 -20.43
CA PRO A 148 -6.87 -13.04 -21.38
C PRO A 148 -7.93 -13.94 -20.73
N ASP A 149 -7.79 -14.27 -19.45
CA ASP A 149 -8.68 -15.19 -18.75
C ASP A 149 -8.79 -14.93 -17.23
N TYR A 150 -9.74 -15.61 -16.60
CA TYR A 150 -9.98 -15.53 -15.16
C TYR A 150 -8.81 -16.04 -14.32
N ASP A 151 -8.09 -17.06 -14.80
CA ASP A 151 -6.99 -17.67 -14.06
C ASP A 151 -5.83 -16.69 -13.92
N THR A 152 -5.49 -15.98 -15.00
CA THR A 152 -4.50 -14.90 -14.97
C THR A 152 -4.96 -13.73 -14.09
N ALA A 153 -6.24 -13.37 -14.11
CA ALA A 153 -6.79 -12.34 -13.23
C ALA A 153 -6.68 -12.74 -11.75
N THR A 154 -6.86 -14.02 -11.44
CA THR A 154 -6.69 -14.57 -10.10
C THR A 154 -5.22 -14.53 -9.67
N MET A 155 -4.28 -14.76 -10.59
CA MET A 155 -2.85 -14.58 -10.32
C MET A 155 -2.51 -13.12 -9.99
N TYR A 156 -3.14 -12.14 -10.64
CA TYR A 156 -2.99 -10.73 -10.29
C TYR A 156 -3.59 -10.40 -8.91
N ILE A 157 -4.74 -10.97 -8.55
CA ILE A 157 -5.31 -10.83 -7.20
C ILE A 157 -4.35 -11.41 -6.16
N ALA A 158 -3.85 -12.62 -6.40
CA ALA A 158 -2.88 -13.26 -5.51
C ALA A 158 -1.60 -12.43 -5.42
N SER A 159 -1.10 -11.89 -6.53
CA SER A 159 0.09 -11.03 -6.56
C SER A 159 -0.14 -9.74 -5.78
N TRP A 160 -1.31 -9.11 -5.92
CA TRP A 160 -1.68 -7.94 -5.13
C TRP A 160 -1.70 -8.22 -3.62
N GLN A 161 -2.03 -9.45 -3.23
CA GLN A 161 -2.06 -9.94 -1.85
C GLN A 161 -0.70 -10.44 -1.34
N MET A 162 0.16 -10.99 -2.22
CA MET A 162 1.28 -11.88 -1.85
C MET A 162 2.67 -11.46 -2.38
N GLN A 163 2.81 -10.55 -3.36
CA GLN A 163 4.12 -10.07 -3.85
C GLN A 163 4.84 -9.17 -2.82
N PRO A 164 6.19 -9.02 -2.88
CA PRO A 164 6.99 -8.68 -1.70
C PRO A 164 6.59 -7.30 -1.18
N TYR A 165 5.87 -7.38 -0.07
CA TYR A 165 5.41 -6.27 0.73
C TYR A 165 6.64 -5.49 1.19
N VAL A 166 6.40 -4.25 1.59
CA VAL A 166 7.20 -3.63 2.65
C VAL A 166 7.67 -4.72 3.61
N ASP A 167 8.97 -4.98 3.74
CA ASP A 167 9.42 -6.08 4.59
C ASP A 167 8.96 -5.79 6.02
N LYS A 168 7.89 -6.45 6.46
CA LYS A 168 7.26 -6.15 7.76
C LYS A 168 8.22 -6.47 8.90
N ALA A 169 9.08 -7.47 8.74
CA ALA A 169 10.09 -7.80 9.75
C ALA A 169 11.12 -6.68 9.84
N ARG A 170 11.64 -6.23 8.70
CA ARG A 170 12.58 -5.11 8.62
C ARG A 170 11.96 -3.80 9.07
N GLN A 171 10.73 -3.52 8.68
CA GLN A 171 9.96 -2.35 9.12
C GLN A 171 9.78 -2.34 10.64
N ILE A 172 9.44 -3.48 11.25
CA ILE A 172 9.34 -3.60 12.71
C ILE A 172 10.70 -3.38 13.38
N GLU A 173 11.78 -3.90 12.81
CA GLU A 173 13.14 -3.67 13.28
C GLU A 173 13.50 -2.18 13.24
N ILE A 174 13.29 -1.53 12.10
CA ILE A 174 13.54 -0.09 11.93
C ILE A 174 12.68 0.70 12.92
N LEU A 175 11.38 0.43 13.01
CA LEU A 175 10.51 1.13 13.96
C LEU A 175 10.96 0.91 15.41
N LYS A 176 11.49 -0.26 15.77
CA LYS A 176 12.08 -0.49 17.10
C LYS A 176 13.32 0.38 17.30
N LEU A 177 14.24 0.40 16.34
CA LEU A 177 15.45 1.26 16.38
C LEU A 177 15.08 2.73 16.55
N LEU A 178 14.03 3.19 15.88
CA LEU A 178 13.53 4.57 15.97
C LEU A 178 12.71 4.84 17.25
N CYS A 179 12.08 3.81 17.85
CA CYS A 179 11.25 3.94 19.06
C CYS A 179 11.98 3.66 20.38
N ILE A 180 13.16 3.01 20.37
CA ILE A 180 13.97 2.72 21.58
C ILE A 180 14.20 3.99 22.41
N ASP A 181 14.23 5.14 21.75
CA ASP A 181 14.52 6.42 22.37
C ASP A 181 13.29 7.26 22.77
N ALA A 182 12.08 6.89 22.35
CA ALA A 182 10.85 7.62 22.70
C ALA A 182 10.43 7.42 24.18
N ASN A 183 11.16 6.62 24.96
CA ASN A 183 10.84 6.34 26.36
C ASN A 183 12.08 6.17 27.25
N PRO A 184 12.76 7.27 27.65
CA PRO A 184 13.93 7.21 28.54
C PRO A 184 13.64 6.59 29.92
N LYS A 185 12.35 6.47 30.31
CA LYS A 185 11.94 5.83 31.57
C LYS A 185 11.99 4.29 31.55
N LYS A 186 12.08 3.65 30.37
CA LYS A 186 12.21 2.19 30.29
C LYS A 186 13.65 1.70 30.36
N LEU A 187 14.64 2.56 30.10
CA LEU A 187 16.06 2.22 30.21
C LEU A 187 16.57 2.23 31.66
N SER A 188 15.96 3.01 32.56
CA SER A 188 16.39 3.09 33.97
C SER A 188 15.94 1.93 34.85
N ALA A 189 15.09 1.02 34.36
CA ALA A 189 14.58 -0.10 35.14
C ALA A 189 15.46 -1.37 35.08
N SER A 190 16.45 -1.43 34.18
CA SER A 190 17.26 -2.64 33.94
C SER A 190 18.74 -2.51 34.31
N SER A 191 19.12 -1.50 35.11
CA SER A 191 20.50 -1.36 35.61
C SER A 191 20.54 -1.32 37.15
N THR A 192 19.92 -2.30 37.80
CA THR A 192 20.24 -2.66 39.18
C THR A 192 20.94 -4.02 39.19
N HIS A 193 22.12 -4.06 38.57
CA HIS A 193 23.08 -5.11 38.91
C HIS A 193 23.43 -4.95 40.40
N LYS A 194 22.95 -5.89 41.21
CA LYS A 194 23.38 -6.05 42.60
C LYS A 194 24.88 -6.33 42.59
N LEU A 195 25.68 -5.34 42.96
CA LEU A 195 27.03 -5.56 43.49
C LEU A 195 26.85 -6.30 44.82
N VAL A 196 27.06 -7.61 44.81
CA VAL A 196 27.24 -8.40 46.03
C VAL A 196 28.66 -8.12 46.51
N LYS A 197 28.76 -7.60 47.74
CA LYS A 197 30.01 -7.42 48.49
C LYS A 197 30.58 -8.76 48.93
#